data_AF-A0A2N0WC22-F1
#
_entry.id   AF-A0A2N0WC22-F1
#
_cell.length_a   1.000
_cell.length_b   1.000
_cell.length_c   1.000
_cell.angle_alpha   90.00
_cell.angle_beta   90.00
_cell.angle_gamma   90.00
#
_symmetry.space_group_name_H-M   'P 1'
#
loop_
_entity.id
_entity.type
_entity.pdbx_description
1 polymer ?
#
loop_
_entity_poly.entity_id
_entity_poly.type
_entity_poly.pdbx_seq_one_letter_code
_entity_poly.pdbx_strand_id
1 'polypeptide(L)'
;MTILNIQSIFSNLSFYQQHYLEIIQDAAQYYTPVEHSFINTFPFKQQALYLGDLLQLWFGNKWKIQTAKDLLSQKNTLTVDEHAPLYLFQLGGELFLGANTALAWSVAEQKVVSVQVKSIWQYAVFSHLCIRPKNFQSNKAIA
;
A
#
# COMPACT_ATOMS: atom_id res chain seq x y z
N MET A 1 10.63 -1.05 -18.54
CA MET A 1 9.56 -0.91 -17.54
C MET A 1 10.20 -0.33 -16.30
N THR A 2 9.77 0.83 -15.83
CA THR A 2 10.37 1.47 -14.65
C THR A 2 9.68 0.91 -13.41
N ILE A 3 10.47 0.43 -12.44
CA ILE A 3 9.96 0.01 -11.13
C ILE A 3 10.06 1.24 -10.22
N LEU A 4 8.94 1.59 -9.58
CA LEU A 4 8.90 2.72 -8.64
C LEU A 4 9.28 2.24 -7.24
N ASN A 5 9.88 3.12 -6.44
CA ASN A 5 10.05 2.88 -5.01
C ASN A 5 9.16 3.86 -4.23
N ILE A 6 8.90 3.54 -2.97
CA ILE A 6 7.97 4.32 -2.14
C ILE A 6 8.45 5.78 -1.98
N GLN A 7 9.74 5.99 -1.77
CA GLN A 7 10.31 7.33 -1.63
C GLN A 7 10.06 8.19 -2.88
N SER A 8 10.28 7.66 -4.08
CA SER A 8 10.06 8.41 -5.33
C SER A 8 8.59 8.73 -5.58
N ILE A 9 7.69 7.86 -5.13
CA ILE A 9 6.24 8.13 -5.17
C ILE A 9 5.89 9.31 -4.25
N PHE A 10 6.37 9.30 -3.00
CA PHE A 10 6.08 10.35 -2.04
C PHE A 10 6.74 11.69 -2.39
N SER A 11 7.93 11.70 -2.99
CA SER A 11 8.55 12.92 -3.54
C SER A 11 7.72 13.57 -4.65
N ASN A 12 6.82 12.82 -5.29
CA ASN A 12 5.95 13.30 -6.36
C ASN A 12 4.46 13.11 -6.03
N LEU A 13 4.10 13.05 -4.73
CA LEU A 13 2.74 12.67 -4.31
C LEU A 13 1.66 13.58 -4.92
N SER A 14 1.93 14.88 -5.02
CA SER A 14 1.01 15.87 -5.59
C SER A 14 0.67 15.57 -7.06
N PHE A 15 1.64 15.11 -7.84
CA PHE A 15 1.42 14.70 -9.23
C PHE A 15 0.43 13.53 -9.28
N TYR A 16 0.64 12.50 -8.45
CA TYR A 16 -0.26 11.35 -8.40
C TYR A 16 -1.67 11.71 -7.91
N GLN A 17 -1.81 12.71 -7.03
CA GLN A 17 -3.11 13.22 -6.62
C GLN A 17 -3.83 13.94 -7.75
N GLN A 18 -3.13 14.79 -8.50
CA GLN A 18 -3.68 15.53 -9.63
C GLN A 18 -4.11 14.61 -10.78
N HIS A 19 -3.32 13.57 -11.07
CA HIS A 19 -3.54 12.63 -12.16
C HIS A 19 -4.21 11.32 -11.71
N TYR A 20 -4.78 11.28 -10.51
CA TYR A 20 -5.29 10.05 -9.90
C TYR A 20 -6.27 9.29 -10.80
N LEU A 21 -7.28 9.98 -11.34
CA LEU A 21 -8.32 9.35 -12.17
C LEU A 21 -7.77 8.81 -13.49
N GLU A 22 -6.80 9.50 -14.08
CA GLU A 22 -6.14 9.07 -15.32
C GLU A 22 -5.35 7.77 -15.08
N ILE A 23 -4.55 7.73 -14.00
CA ILE A 23 -3.71 6.58 -13.65
C ILE A 23 -4.54 5.34 -13.34
N ILE A 24 -5.65 5.46 -12.61
CA ILE A 24 -6.45 4.29 -12.23
C ILE A 24 -7.26 3.70 -13.39
N GLN A 25 -7.48 4.48 -14.45
CA GLN A 25 -8.24 4.06 -15.63
C GLN A 25 -7.33 3.49 -16.75
N ASP A 26 -6.09 3.95 -16.83
CA ASP A 26 -5.09 3.45 -17.78
C ASP A 26 -4.36 2.23 -17.23
N ALA A 27 -4.52 1.06 -17.89
CA ALA A 27 -3.86 -0.17 -17.46
C ALA A 27 -2.32 -0.07 -17.46
N ALA A 28 -1.71 0.62 -18.43
CA ALA A 28 -0.26 0.72 -18.50
C ALA A 28 0.31 1.51 -17.31
N GLN A 29 -0.41 2.52 -16.86
CA GLN A 29 -0.04 3.31 -15.69
C GLN A 29 -0.41 2.60 -14.39
N TYR A 30 -1.62 2.03 -14.31
CA TYR A 30 -2.14 1.31 -13.15
C TYR A 30 -1.17 0.22 -12.69
N TYR A 31 -0.73 -0.62 -13.62
CA TYR A 31 0.10 -1.79 -13.36
C TYR A 31 1.60 -1.47 -13.31
N THR A 32 1.97 -0.20 -13.11
CA THR A 32 3.35 0.18 -12.82
C THR A 32 3.80 -0.52 -11.52
N PRO A 33 4.85 -1.34 -11.57
CA PRO A 33 5.30 -2.10 -10.41
C PRO A 33 5.96 -1.19 -9.37
N VAL A 34 5.74 -1.51 -8.10
CA VAL A 34 6.31 -0.80 -6.96
C VAL A 34 7.13 -1.78 -6.12
N GLU A 35 8.37 -1.42 -5.81
CA GLU A 35 9.29 -2.25 -5.04
C GLU A 35 8.71 -2.61 -3.68
N HIS A 36 8.85 -3.90 -3.31
CA HIS A 36 8.43 -4.43 -2.01
C HIS A 36 6.94 -4.18 -1.65
N SER A 37 6.09 -3.88 -2.65
CA SER A 37 4.68 -3.65 -2.41
C SER A 37 3.86 -4.91 -2.70
N PHE A 38 3.40 -5.56 -1.63
CA PHE A 38 2.62 -6.79 -1.73
C PHE A 38 1.81 -7.05 -0.46
N ILE A 39 0.90 -8.00 -0.57
CA ILE A 39 0.14 -8.58 0.53
C ILE A 39 0.52 -10.04 0.61
N ASN A 40 1.01 -10.46 1.75
CA ASN A 40 1.32 -11.85 2.05
C ASN A 40 0.68 -12.22 3.40
N THR A 41 -0.62 -12.49 3.35
CA THR A 41 -1.43 -12.69 4.55
C THR A 41 -2.12 -14.05 4.50
N PHE A 42 -1.73 -14.98 5.37
CA PHE A 42 -2.33 -16.32 5.41
C PHE A 42 -3.81 -16.26 5.80
N PRO A 43 -4.74 -16.94 5.08
CA PRO A 43 -4.51 -18.00 4.08
C PRO A 43 -4.50 -17.55 2.61
N PHE A 44 -4.46 -16.25 2.33
CA PHE A 44 -4.43 -15.74 0.95
C PHE A 44 -3.04 -15.92 0.34
N LYS A 45 -3.01 -16.17 -0.98
CA LYS A 45 -1.77 -16.18 -1.74
C LYS A 45 -1.15 -14.78 -1.73
N GLN A 46 0.17 -14.73 -1.81
CA GLN A 46 0.86 -13.46 -1.99
C GLN A 46 0.37 -12.75 -3.25
N GLN A 47 0.00 -11.48 -3.11
CA GLN A 47 -0.48 -10.64 -4.18
C GLN A 47 0.39 -9.40 -4.28
N ALA A 48 0.95 -9.14 -5.46
CA ALA A 48 1.64 -7.88 -5.75
C ALA A 48 0.63 -6.72 -5.79
N LEU A 49 1.07 -5.58 -5.26
CA LEU A 49 0.36 -4.32 -5.38
C LEU A 49 1.10 -3.44 -6.38
N TYR A 50 0.32 -2.80 -7.24
CA TYR A 50 0.83 -1.86 -8.24
C TYR A 50 0.52 -0.42 -7.80
N LEU A 51 1.08 0.54 -8.54
CA LEU A 51 0.83 1.96 -8.30
C LEU A 51 -0.67 2.27 -8.17
N GLY A 52 -1.49 1.78 -9.10
CA GLY A 52 -2.94 2.03 -9.07
C GLY A 52 -3.66 1.46 -7.85
N ASP A 53 -3.20 0.32 -7.30
CA ASP A 53 -3.76 -0.23 -6.06
C ASP A 53 -3.42 0.68 -4.87
N LEU A 54 -2.16 1.08 -4.76
CA LEU A 54 -1.68 1.94 -3.67
C LEU A 54 -2.38 3.30 -3.65
N LEU A 55 -2.52 3.95 -4.81
CA LEU A 55 -3.20 5.24 -4.91
C LEU A 55 -4.67 5.14 -4.48
N GLN A 56 -5.39 4.10 -4.91
CA GLN A 56 -6.77 3.86 -4.45
C GLN A 56 -6.84 3.69 -2.93
N LEU A 57 -5.93 2.90 -2.36
CA LEU A 57 -5.94 2.60 -0.93
C LEU A 57 -5.52 3.80 -0.07
N TRP A 58 -4.56 4.60 -0.53
CA TRP A 58 -4.08 5.78 0.17
C TRP A 58 -5.05 6.95 0.09
N PHE A 59 -5.53 7.29 -1.12
CA PHE A 59 -6.42 8.42 -1.31
C PHE A 59 -7.85 8.11 -0.86
N GLY A 60 -8.23 6.83 -0.79
CA GLY A 60 -9.46 6.37 -0.15
C GLY A 60 -9.38 6.25 1.39
N ASN A 61 -8.26 6.66 2.01
CA ASN A 61 -7.97 6.52 3.44
C ASN A 61 -8.14 5.08 3.98
N LYS A 62 -7.96 4.07 3.14
CA LYS A 62 -8.09 2.66 3.52
C LYS A 62 -6.80 2.09 4.07
N TRP A 63 -5.67 2.54 3.56
CA TRP A 63 -4.32 2.13 3.97
C TRP A 63 -3.52 3.31 4.53
N LYS A 64 -4.22 4.20 5.22
CA LYS A 64 -3.65 5.39 5.86
C LYS A 64 -3.94 5.32 7.35
N ILE A 65 -2.89 5.24 8.16
CA ILE A 65 -3.01 5.28 9.63
C ILE A 65 -2.79 6.72 10.06
N GLN A 66 -3.85 7.34 10.59
CA GLN A 66 -3.84 8.73 11.03
C GLN A 66 -4.00 8.85 12.54
N THR A 67 -4.10 7.73 13.25
CA THR A 67 -4.18 7.68 14.70
C THR A 67 -3.40 6.49 15.24
N ALA A 68 -2.69 6.70 16.35
CA ALA A 68 -1.99 5.63 17.05
C ALA A 68 -2.93 4.52 17.58
N LYS A 69 -4.25 4.71 17.57
CA LYS A 69 -5.23 3.71 18.03
C LYS A 69 -5.18 2.40 17.23
N ASP A 70 -4.82 2.46 15.94
CA ASP A 70 -4.74 1.28 15.07
C ASP A 70 -3.41 0.52 15.20
N LEU A 71 -2.43 1.15 15.86
CA LEU A 71 -1.12 0.58 16.14
C LEU A 71 -1.11 -0.22 17.44
N LEU A 72 -0.30 -1.26 17.50
CA LEU A 72 0.04 -1.93 18.75
C LEU A 72 1.02 -1.05 19.54
N SER A 73 0.48 -0.28 20.50
CA SER A 73 1.23 0.74 21.26
C SER A 73 2.47 0.21 21.98
N GLN A 74 2.51 -1.08 22.35
CA GLN A 74 3.67 -1.68 23.00
C GLN A 74 4.88 -1.89 22.08
N LYS A 75 4.70 -1.79 20.75
CA LYS A 75 5.74 -2.11 19.76
C LYS A 75 6.02 -1.01 18.75
N ASN A 76 5.24 0.07 18.75
CA ASN A 76 5.44 1.21 17.86
C ASN A 76 5.72 2.45 18.72
N THR A 77 6.86 3.09 18.49
CA THR A 77 7.25 4.36 19.15
C THR A 77 7.00 5.58 18.24
N LEU A 78 6.22 5.40 17.18
CA LEU A 78 6.01 6.41 16.13
C LEU A 78 4.97 7.45 16.57
N THR A 79 5.26 8.72 16.31
CA THR A 79 4.27 9.80 16.41
C THR A 79 3.36 9.74 15.18
N VAL A 80 2.08 9.43 15.38
CA VAL A 80 1.09 9.30 14.30
C VAL A 80 -0.15 10.10 14.62
N ASP A 81 -0.45 11.07 13.75
CA ASP A 81 -1.64 11.90 13.78
C ASP A 81 -2.09 12.27 12.35
N GLU A 82 -3.08 13.16 12.23
CA GLU A 82 -3.64 13.57 10.94
C GLU A 82 -2.64 14.32 10.04
N HIS A 83 -1.67 15.03 10.63
CA HIS A 83 -0.63 15.80 9.96
C HIS A 83 0.61 14.95 9.65
N ALA A 84 0.83 13.88 10.43
CA ALA A 84 1.90 12.92 10.26
C ALA A 84 1.37 11.48 10.07
N PRO A 85 0.62 11.22 8.99
CA PRO A 85 0.06 9.90 8.76
C PRO A 85 1.11 8.89 8.31
N LEU A 86 0.79 7.60 8.48
CA LEU A 86 1.50 6.49 7.87
C LEU A 86 0.73 5.97 6.66
N TYR A 87 1.43 5.66 5.58
CA TYR A 87 0.86 5.07 4.37
C TYR A 87 1.36 3.64 4.20
N LEU A 88 0.51 2.66 4.46
CA LEU A 88 0.86 1.25 4.35
C LEU A 88 1.14 0.91 2.88
N PHE A 89 2.12 0.07 2.59
CA PHE A 89 2.37 -0.39 1.21
C PHE A 89 2.73 -1.88 1.14
N GLN A 90 2.95 -2.52 2.27
CA GLN A 90 3.18 -3.95 2.38
C GLN A 90 2.43 -4.48 3.60
N LEU A 91 1.76 -5.61 3.45
CA LEU A 91 1.16 -6.35 4.56
C LEU A 91 1.74 -7.76 4.61
N GLY A 92 2.17 -8.18 5.78
CA GLY A 92 2.65 -9.51 6.07
C GLY A 92 2.06 -10.04 7.38
N GLY A 93 1.87 -11.36 7.46
CA GLY A 93 1.54 -12.04 8.70
C GLY A 93 0.33 -12.93 8.61
N GLU A 94 -0.16 -13.33 9.77
CA GLU A 94 -1.26 -14.29 9.89
C GLU A 94 -2.50 -13.57 10.42
N LEU A 95 -3.56 -13.57 9.59
CA LEU A 95 -4.81 -12.84 9.87
C LEU A 95 -5.42 -13.18 11.23
N PHE A 96 -5.18 -14.40 11.73
CA PHE A 96 -5.80 -14.94 12.94
C PHE A 96 -4.87 -15.00 14.17
N LEU A 97 -3.55 -15.06 14.00
CA LEU A 97 -2.60 -15.24 15.11
C LEU A 97 -1.99 -13.94 15.63
N GLY A 98 -2.31 -12.79 15.02
CA GLY A 98 -2.00 -11.46 15.57
C GLY A 98 -0.53 -11.01 15.42
N ALA A 99 0.35 -11.83 14.85
CA ALA A 99 1.72 -11.46 14.51
C ALA A 99 1.77 -10.73 13.16
N ASN A 100 1.12 -9.57 13.10
CA ASN A 100 0.97 -8.82 11.86
C ASN A 100 2.04 -7.74 11.71
N THR A 101 2.78 -7.78 10.61
CA THR A 101 3.78 -6.78 10.26
C THR A 101 3.36 -6.07 8.99
N ALA A 102 3.49 -4.75 8.98
CA ALA A 102 3.27 -3.95 7.79
C ALA A 102 4.46 -3.03 7.59
N LEU A 103 4.77 -2.71 6.33
CA LEU A 103 5.66 -1.60 6.02
C LEU A 103 4.81 -0.41 5.62
N ALA A 104 5.22 0.76 6.10
CA ALA A 104 4.56 2.02 5.84
C ALA A 104 5.58 3.11 5.52
N TRP A 105 5.17 4.07 4.68
CA TRP A 105 5.86 5.35 4.61
C TRP A 105 5.43 6.23 5.77
N SER A 106 6.39 6.74 6.54
CA SER A 106 6.15 7.74 7.58
C SER A 106 6.34 9.14 7.03
N VAL A 107 5.27 9.96 7.08
CA VAL A 107 5.38 11.38 6.69
C VAL A 107 6.23 12.17 7.68
N ALA A 108 6.16 11.87 8.97
CA ALA A 108 6.98 12.56 9.98
C ALA A 108 8.47 12.32 9.78
N GLU A 109 8.85 11.09 9.44
CA GLU A 109 10.25 10.69 9.36
C GLU A 109 10.80 10.65 7.93
N GLN A 110 9.95 10.84 6.93
CA GLN A 110 10.29 10.76 5.50
C GLN A 110 11.05 9.47 5.14
N LYS A 111 10.61 8.34 5.72
CA LYS A 111 11.25 7.04 5.53
C LYS A 111 10.26 5.89 5.65
N VAL A 112 10.67 4.74 5.14
CA VAL A 112 9.96 3.47 5.36
C VAL A 112 10.17 3.00 6.80
N VAL A 113 9.07 2.65 7.47
CA VAL A 113 9.04 2.11 8.83
C VAL A 113 8.29 0.77 8.86
N SER A 114 8.71 -0.12 9.76
CA SER A 114 7.97 -1.33 10.07
C SER A 114 7.01 -1.04 11.21
N VAL A 115 5.74 -1.42 11.03
CA VAL A 115 4.69 -1.21 12.01
C VAL A 115 3.95 -2.49 12.33
N GLN A 116 3.56 -2.63 13.59
CA GLN A 116 2.66 -3.70 14.02
C GLN A 116 1.27 -3.12 14.23
N VAL A 117 0.31 -3.61 13.45
CA VAL A 117 -1.09 -3.18 13.51
C VAL A 117 -1.92 -4.19 14.30
N LYS A 118 -2.96 -3.72 14.99
CA LYS A 118 -3.83 -4.59 15.81
C LYS A 118 -4.56 -5.63 14.98
N SER A 119 -4.99 -5.26 13.77
CA SER A 119 -5.66 -6.15 12.82
C SER A 119 -5.30 -5.76 11.40
N ILE A 120 -4.92 -6.75 10.57
CA ILE A 120 -4.71 -6.58 9.13
C ILE A 120 -5.95 -6.92 8.30
N TRP A 121 -7.03 -7.44 8.91
CA TRP A 121 -8.20 -7.92 8.20
C TRP A 121 -8.83 -6.83 7.33
N GLN A 122 -9.08 -5.65 7.90
CA GLN A 122 -9.66 -4.52 7.18
C GLN A 122 -8.78 -4.10 6.00
N TYR A 123 -7.46 -4.05 6.19
CA TYR A 123 -6.52 -3.66 5.16
C TYR A 123 -6.46 -4.70 4.03
N ALA A 124 -6.44 -5.99 4.38
CA ALA A 124 -6.50 -7.08 3.42
C ALA A 124 -7.81 -7.04 2.61
N VAL A 125 -8.96 -6.84 3.23
CA VAL A 125 -10.24 -6.74 2.52
C VAL A 125 -10.24 -5.56 1.55
N PHE A 126 -9.83 -4.36 1.99
CA PHE A 126 -9.83 -3.18 1.12
C PHE A 126 -8.96 -3.36 -0.13
N SER A 127 -7.82 -4.03 0.00
CA SER A 127 -6.95 -4.29 -1.15
C SER A 127 -7.58 -5.19 -2.22
N HIS A 128 -8.45 -6.13 -1.82
CA HIS A 128 -9.18 -6.99 -2.76
C HIS A 128 -10.35 -6.25 -3.42
N LEU A 129 -10.77 -5.12 -2.85
CA LEU A 129 -11.83 -4.26 -3.38
C LEU A 129 -11.30 -3.20 -4.36
N CYS A 130 -9.99 -3.09 -4.58
CA CYS A 130 -9.43 -2.23 -5.60
C CYS A 130 -9.97 -2.59 -6.99
N ILE A 131 -10.43 -1.59 -7.73
CA ILE A 131 -10.95 -1.78 -9.09
C ILE A 131 -9.75 -1.73 -10.03
N ARG A 132 -9.41 -2.89 -10.59
CA ARG A 132 -8.31 -3.03 -11.56
C ARG A 132 -8.83 -2.93 -13.00
N PRO A 133 -8.18 -2.17 -13.89
CA PRO A 133 -8.56 -2.12 -15.30
C PRO A 133 -8.32 -3.50 -15.96
N LYS A 134 -9.28 -3.97 -16.77
CA LYS A 134 -9.28 -5.34 -17.33
C LYS A 134 -8.14 -5.62 -18.33
N ASN A 135 -7.52 -4.57 -18.87
CA ASN A 135 -6.58 -4.65 -19.99
C ASN A 135 -5.12 -4.85 -19.54
N PHE A 136 -4.85 -5.72 -18.57
CA PHE A 136 -3.47 -6.17 -18.33
C PHE A 136 -3.07 -7.11 -19.47
N GLN A 137 -2.57 -6.54 -20.58
CA GLN A 137 -1.84 -7.33 -21.55
C GLN A 137 -0.50 -7.69 -20.92
N SER A 138 -0.48 -8.78 -20.16
CA SER A 138 0.73 -9.56 -19.99
C SER A 138 1.18 -9.90 -21.41
N ASN A 139 2.22 -9.24 -21.90
CA ASN A 139 2.93 -9.67 -23.09
C ASN A 139 3.36 -11.11 -22.83
N LYS A 140 2.51 -12.07 -23.20
CA LYS A 140 2.91 -13.46 -23.33
C LYS A 140 4.01 -13.42 -24.38
N ALA A 141 5.25 -13.61 -23.92
CA ALA A 141 6.34 -13.96 -24.80
C ALA A 141 5.86 -15.13 -25.66
N ILE A 142 5.80 -14.89 -26.97
CA ILE A 142 5.56 -15.92 -27.97
C ILE A 142 6.78 -16.84 -27.87
N ALA A 143 6.56 -18.06 -27.39
CA ALA A 143 7.52 -19.15 -27.45
C ALA A 143 7.33 -19.93 -28.75
#